data_AF-A0A2B7WLL1-F1
#
_entry.id   AF-A0A2B7WLL1-F1
#
_cell.length_a   1.000
_cell.length_b   1.000
_cell.length_c   1.000
_cell.angle_alpha   90.00
_cell.angle_beta   90.00
_cell.angle_gamma   90.00
#
_symmetry.space_group_name_H-M   'P 1'
#
loop_
_entity.id
_entity.type
_entity.pdbx_description
1 polymer ?
#
loop_
_entity_poly.entity_id
_entity_poly.type
_entity_poly.pdbx_seq_one_letter_code
_entity_poly.pdbx_strand_id
1 'polypeptide(L)'
;MSSPIKSSLAKAIATIKEPTFQRGTEKFVENVAAKVPIITGIKLNGSEPHKSHDDPTDPKPVISFALYKSNKFNSHNRVASGHAHDDGTGNINFRSKYKQYRAITGMEYNPPVGQKKPEGTNDH
;
A
#
# COMPACT_ATOMS: atom_id res chain seq x y z
N MET A 1 -5.07 20.08 8.43
CA MET A 1 -4.58 19.12 9.46
C MET A 1 -3.57 18.19 8.81
N SER A 2 -2.46 17.86 9.48
CA SER A 2 -1.45 16.92 8.93
C SER A 2 -1.98 15.48 8.98
N SER A 3 -1.73 14.67 7.95
CA SER A 3 -2.12 13.26 7.92
C SER A 3 -1.46 12.48 9.08
N PRO A 4 -2.18 11.59 9.79
CA PRO A 4 -1.65 10.83 10.93
C PRO A 4 -0.41 9.98 10.60
N ILE A 5 -0.24 9.59 9.34
CA ILE A 5 0.89 8.76 8.90
C ILE A 5 2.19 9.55 8.67
N LYS A 6 2.12 10.89 8.55
CA LYS A 6 3.21 11.71 7.97
C LYS A 6 4.60 11.43 8.57
N SER A 7 4.69 11.31 9.90
CA SER A 7 5.97 11.03 10.57
C SER A 7 6.50 9.62 10.26
N SER A 8 5.64 8.60 10.24
CA SER A 8 6.03 7.23 9.88
C SER A 8 6.39 7.15 8.40
N LEU A 9 5.69 7.88 7.54
CA LEU A 9 5.92 7.91 6.10
C LEU A 9 7.28 8.53 5.77
N ALA A 10 7.58 9.71 6.31
CA ALA A 10 8.86 10.39 6.09
C ALA A 10 10.05 9.49 6.46
N LYS A 11 9.97 8.79 7.59
CA LYS A 11 11.02 7.84 8.01
C LYS A 11 11.15 6.65 7.06
N ALA A 12 10.03 6.13 6.57
CA ALA A 12 10.02 4.97 5.68
C ALA A 12 10.60 5.32 4.31
N ILE A 13 10.11 6.38 3.66
CA ILE A 13 10.54 6.75 2.30
C ILE A 13 12.01 7.18 2.25
N ALA A 14 12.56 7.75 3.33
CA ALA A 14 13.98 8.09 3.40
C ALA A 14 14.92 6.89 3.23
N THR A 15 14.41 5.66 3.39
CA THR A 15 15.19 4.43 3.18
C THR A 15 15.18 3.95 1.73
N ILE A 16 14.28 4.45 0.87
CA ILE A 16 14.21 4.08 -0.55
C ILE A 16 15.42 4.68 -1.26
N LYS A 17 16.15 3.88 -2.05
CA LYS A 17 17.38 4.34 -2.71
C LYS A 17 17.11 5.33 -3.85
N GLU A 18 16.04 5.11 -4.60
CA GLU A 18 15.71 5.89 -5.80
C GLU A 18 14.80 7.09 -5.48
N PRO A 19 15.23 8.35 -5.76
CA PRO A 19 14.46 9.55 -5.40
C PRO A 19 13.09 9.66 -6.08
N THR A 20 12.93 9.13 -7.30
CA THR A 20 11.64 9.12 -7.99
C THR A 20 10.65 8.20 -7.29
N PHE A 21 11.10 7.02 -6.83
CA PHE A 21 10.31 6.11 -6.03
C PHE A 21 10.00 6.64 -4.62
N GLN A 22 10.89 7.44 -4.03
CA GLN A 22 10.57 8.16 -2.78
C GLN A 22 9.33 9.04 -2.97
N ARG A 23 9.33 9.90 -3.98
CA ARG A 23 8.23 10.83 -4.28
C ARG A 23 6.96 10.11 -4.70
N GLY A 24 7.08 9.09 -5.55
CA GLY A 24 5.95 8.27 -5.98
C GLY A 24 5.28 7.55 -4.81
N THR A 25 6.08 6.91 -3.96
CA THR A 25 5.57 6.21 -2.75
C THR A 25 4.93 7.20 -1.78
N GLU A 26 5.54 8.36 -1.53
CA GLU A 26 4.98 9.41 -0.68
C GLU A 26 3.60 9.85 -1.19
N LYS A 27 3.53 10.27 -2.46
CA LYS A 27 2.29 10.72 -3.10
C LYS A 27 1.20 9.65 -3.04
N PHE A 28 1.52 8.40 -3.36
CA PHE A 28 0.55 7.32 -3.35
C PHE A 28 0.01 7.06 -1.94
N VAL A 29 0.90 6.93 -0.95
CA VAL A 29 0.51 6.60 0.43
C VAL A 29 -0.23 7.75 1.10
N GLU A 30 0.14 9.00 0.84
CA GLU A 30 -0.60 10.17 1.35
C GLU A 30 -2.03 10.20 0.81
N ASN A 31 -2.22 9.94 -0.48
CA ASN A 31 -3.56 9.88 -1.09
C ASN A 31 -4.44 8.79 -0.47
N VAL A 32 -3.86 7.62 -0.17
CA VAL A 32 -4.56 6.54 0.53
C VAL A 32 -4.89 6.96 1.98
N ALA A 33 -3.91 7.46 2.73
CA ALA A 33 -4.07 7.80 4.13
C ALA A 33 -5.04 8.97 4.36
N ALA A 34 -5.13 9.91 3.42
CA ALA A 34 -6.12 10.99 3.44
C ALA A 34 -7.56 10.46 3.40
N LYS A 35 -7.79 9.35 2.68
CA LYS A 35 -9.09 8.69 2.55
C LYS A 35 -9.35 7.64 3.64
N VAL A 36 -8.30 7.15 4.30
CA VAL A 36 -8.36 6.10 5.31
C VAL A 36 -7.62 6.55 6.59
N PRO A 37 -8.25 7.42 7.42
CA PRO A 37 -7.57 8.09 8.54
C PRO A 37 -7.09 7.16 9.66
N ILE A 38 -7.60 5.92 9.70
CA ILE A 38 -7.12 4.91 10.66
C ILE A 38 -5.67 4.50 10.39
N ILE A 39 -5.11 4.81 9.22
CA ILE A 39 -3.74 4.47 8.86
C ILE A 39 -2.79 5.51 9.47
N THR A 40 -1.93 5.04 10.36
CA THR A 40 -0.95 5.90 11.05
C THR A 40 0.48 5.40 10.89
N GLY A 41 0.68 4.17 10.41
CA GLY A 41 1.99 3.55 10.28
C GLY A 41 2.20 2.91 8.91
N ILE A 42 3.45 2.89 8.45
CA ILE A 42 3.88 2.24 7.22
C ILE A 42 5.19 1.48 7.47
N LYS A 43 5.33 0.32 6.82
CA LYS A 43 6.58 -0.43 6.71
C LYS A 43 6.84 -0.76 5.23
N LEU A 44 8.05 -0.47 4.75
CA LEU A 44 8.48 -0.91 3.42
C LEU A 44 8.99 -2.36 3.47
N ASN A 45 8.77 -3.09 2.38
CA ASN A 45 9.27 -4.45 2.17
C ASN A 45 10.48 -4.39 1.23
N GLY A 46 11.55 -3.74 1.70
CA GLY A 46 12.74 -3.44 0.91
C GLY A 46 12.85 -1.97 0.51
N SER A 47 14.07 -1.54 0.19
CA SER A 47 14.42 -0.16 -0.19
C SER A 47 14.68 0.02 -1.69
N GLU A 48 14.73 -1.08 -2.44
CA GLU A 48 15.01 -1.07 -3.88
C GLU A 48 13.74 -1.34 -4.69
N PRO A 49 13.53 -0.60 -5.79
CA PRO A 49 12.48 -0.93 -6.74
C PRO A 49 12.69 -2.32 -7.31
N HIS A 50 11.61 -3.10 -7.41
CA HIS A 50 11.65 -4.46 -7.92
C HIS A 50 10.43 -4.74 -8.79
N LYS A 51 10.48 -5.83 -9.56
CA LYS A 51 9.33 -6.26 -10.34
C LYS A 51 8.20 -6.74 -9.41
N SER A 52 6.96 -6.41 -9.72
CA SER A 52 5.82 -6.92 -8.96
C SER A 52 5.72 -8.43 -9.08
N HIS A 53 5.62 -9.11 -7.94
CA HIS A 53 5.33 -10.55 -7.92
C HIS A 53 3.83 -10.82 -8.12
N ASP A 54 2.99 -9.93 -7.60
CA ASP A 54 1.53 -10.05 -7.69
C ASP A 54 1.05 -9.77 -9.12
N ASP A 55 1.68 -8.85 -9.84
CA ASP A 55 1.44 -8.59 -11.26
C ASP A 55 2.73 -8.74 -12.08
N PRO A 56 3.08 -9.98 -12.49
CA PRO A 56 4.28 -10.22 -13.28
C PRO A 56 4.18 -9.64 -14.71
N THR A 57 3.01 -9.18 -15.14
CA THR A 57 2.77 -8.56 -16.45
C THR A 57 2.98 -7.05 -16.44
N ASP A 58 2.92 -6.42 -15.28
CA ASP A 58 3.29 -5.01 -15.11
C ASP A 58 4.79 -4.84 -15.38
N PRO A 59 5.18 -4.08 -16.42
CA PRO A 59 6.59 -3.87 -16.73
C PRO A 59 7.25 -2.86 -15.79
N LYS A 60 6.48 -2.09 -15.02
CA LYS A 60 7.01 -1.03 -14.16
C LYS A 60 7.53 -1.59 -12.84
N PRO A 61 8.72 -1.16 -12.38
CA PRO A 61 9.17 -1.49 -11.03
C PRO A 61 8.27 -0.86 -9.96
N VAL A 62 8.28 -1.45 -8.77
CA VAL A 62 7.46 -1.04 -7.63
C VAL A 62 8.27 -1.00 -6.33
N ILE A 63 7.80 -0.19 -5.39
CA ILE A 63 8.13 -0.32 -3.97
C ILE A 63 6.96 -0.96 -3.25
N SER A 64 7.25 -2.04 -2.52
CA SER A 64 6.28 -2.79 -1.74
C SER A 64 6.18 -2.27 -0.31
N PHE A 65 4.96 -2.14 0.20
CA PHE A 65 4.73 -1.65 1.55
C PHE A 65 3.51 -2.29 2.24
N ALA A 66 3.46 -2.14 3.56
CA ALA A 66 2.32 -2.48 4.40
C ALA A 66 1.90 -1.28 5.25
N LEU A 67 0.59 -1.07 5.39
CA LEU A 67 -0.03 0.02 6.15
C LEU A 67 -0.66 -0.51 7.43
N TYR A 68 -0.59 0.27 8.50
CA TYR A 68 -0.97 -0.14 9.85
C TYR A 68 -1.76 0.94 10.57
N LYS A 69 -2.60 0.50 11.52
CA LYS A 69 -3.38 1.38 12.40
C LYS A 69 -2.59 2.02 13.55
N SER A 70 -1.34 1.63 13.69
CA SER A 70 -0.39 2.16 14.68
C SER A 70 1.03 1.90 14.19
N ASN A 71 2.03 2.49 14.84
CA ASN A 71 3.45 2.21 14.57
C ASN A 71 3.93 0.85 15.12
N LYS A 72 3.00 -0.05 15.48
CA LYS A 72 3.28 -1.44 15.88
C LYS A 72 3.02 -2.37 14.70
N PHE A 73 4.10 -2.80 14.03
CA PHE A 73 4.05 -3.57 12.77
C PHE A 73 3.75 -5.06 12.96
N ASN A 74 2.57 -5.39 13.49
CA ASN A 74 2.07 -6.75 13.63
C ASN A 74 0.81 -6.99 12.78
N SER A 75 0.44 -8.27 12.60
CA SER A 75 -0.70 -8.68 11.76
C SER A 75 -2.02 -8.07 12.23
N HIS A 76 -2.26 -7.99 13.54
CA HIS A 76 -3.47 -7.40 14.12
C HIS A 76 -3.67 -5.93 13.73
N ASN A 77 -2.56 -5.20 13.60
CA ASN A 77 -2.54 -3.80 13.23
C ASN A 77 -2.49 -3.52 11.73
N ARG A 78 -2.16 -4.53 10.90
CA ARG A 78 -2.09 -4.36 9.45
C ARG A 78 -3.47 -4.05 8.88
N VAL A 79 -3.57 -2.96 8.14
CA VAL A 79 -4.76 -2.47 7.44
C VAL A 79 -4.76 -2.94 5.99
N ALA A 80 -3.64 -2.72 5.31
CA ALA A 80 -3.49 -3.02 3.89
C ALA A 80 -2.03 -3.33 3.55
N SER A 81 -1.80 -3.79 2.32
CA SER A 81 -0.49 -3.74 1.66
C SER A 81 -0.67 -3.30 0.23
N GLY A 82 0.40 -2.78 -0.36
CA GLY A 82 0.34 -2.31 -1.72
C GLY A 82 1.71 -2.14 -2.34
N HIS A 83 1.66 -1.71 -3.59
CA HIS A 83 2.80 -1.39 -4.42
C HIS A 83 2.63 0.03 -4.92
N ALA A 84 3.70 0.81 -4.92
CA ALA A 84 3.73 2.14 -5.53
C ALA A 84 4.79 2.19 -6.63
N HIS A 85 4.45 2.82 -7.75
CA HIS A 85 5.37 3.20 -8.80
C HIS A 85 5.99 4.57 -8.51
N ASP A 86 7.03 4.91 -9.26
CA ASP A 86 7.71 6.20 -9.19
C ASP A 86 6.82 7.39 -9.62
N ASP A 87 5.84 7.16 -10.49
CA ASP A 87 4.84 8.15 -10.90
C ASP A 87 3.75 8.43 -9.84
N GLY A 88 3.76 7.66 -8.74
CA GLY A 88 2.80 7.75 -7.64
C GLY A 88 1.44 7.12 -7.93
N THR A 89 1.37 6.27 -8.96
CA THR A 89 0.31 5.29 -9.14
C THR A 89 0.66 3.99 -8.43
N GLY A 90 -0.28 3.05 -8.36
CA GLY A 90 -0.05 1.77 -7.70
C GLY A 90 -1.33 1.05 -7.34
N ASN A 91 -1.16 -0.06 -6.62
CA ASN A 91 -2.25 -0.91 -6.17
C ASN A 91 -2.21 -1.06 -4.66
N ILE A 92 -3.40 -1.18 -4.07
CA ILE A 92 -3.55 -1.44 -2.63
C ILE A 92 -4.58 -2.55 -2.41
N ASN A 93 -4.23 -3.49 -1.53
CA ASN A 93 -5.08 -4.57 -1.11
C ASN A 93 -5.38 -4.45 0.39
N PHE A 94 -6.61 -4.04 0.69
CA PHE A 94 -7.13 -4.01 2.06
C PHE A 94 -7.45 -5.41 2.56
N ARG A 95 -7.12 -5.68 3.83
CA ARG A 95 -7.53 -6.92 4.50
C ARG A 95 -9.06 -7.05 4.53
N SER A 96 -9.56 -8.28 4.64
CA SER A 96 -11.01 -8.56 4.58
C SER A 96 -11.86 -7.69 5.53
N LYS A 97 -11.42 -7.50 6.77
CA LYS A 97 -12.07 -6.62 7.77
C LYS A 97 -12.09 -5.12 7.45
N TYR A 98 -11.41 -4.71 6.38
CA TYR A 98 -11.23 -3.33 5.94
C TYR A 98 -11.70 -3.13 4.49
N LYS A 99 -12.48 -4.07 3.94
CA LYS A 99 -12.99 -4.04 2.56
C LYS A 99 -13.78 -2.77 2.26
N GLN A 100 -14.44 -2.15 3.24
CA GLN A 100 -15.16 -0.89 3.08
C GLN A 100 -14.27 0.25 2.54
N TYR A 101 -12.96 0.22 2.82
CA TYR A 101 -12.04 1.24 2.31
C TYR A 101 -11.66 1.05 0.83
N ARG A 102 -11.95 -0.11 0.22
CA ARG A 102 -11.75 -0.33 -1.23
C ARG A 102 -12.62 0.63 -2.05
N ALA A 103 -13.91 0.71 -1.69
CA ALA A 103 -14.85 1.64 -2.33
C ALA A 103 -14.46 3.11 -2.11
N ILE A 104 -14.08 3.46 -0.87
CA ILE A 104 -13.72 4.84 -0.51
C ILE A 104 -12.46 5.32 -1.25
N THR A 105 -11.47 4.44 -1.40
CA THR A 105 -10.24 4.81 -2.12
C THR A 105 -10.43 4.88 -3.62
N GLY A 106 -11.47 4.24 -4.17
CA GLY A 106 -11.64 4.00 -5.60
C GLY A 106 -10.60 3.04 -6.16
N MET A 107 -9.82 2.40 -5.29
CA MET A 107 -8.77 1.45 -5.63
C MET A 107 -9.30 0.04 -5.34
N GLU A 108 -10.25 -0.39 -6.16
CA GLU A 108 -10.59 -1.81 -6.18
C GLU A 108 -9.38 -2.59 -6.67
N TYR A 109 -8.95 -3.59 -5.89
CA TYR A 109 -7.99 -4.56 -6.37
C TYR A 109 -8.63 -5.33 -7.53
N ASN A 110 -8.23 -4.99 -8.75
CA ASN A 110 -8.46 -5.80 -9.93
C ASN A 110 -7.28 -6.77 -10.03
N PRO A 111 -7.47 -8.07 -9.75
CA PRO A 111 -6.41 -9.02 -9.97
C PRO A 111 -5.98 -8.97 -11.44
N PRO A 112 -4.69 -9.17 -11.75
CA PRO A 112 -4.22 -9.31 -13.11
C PRO A 112 -5.02 -10.37 -13.86
N VAL A 113 -5.18 -10.20 -15.17
CA VAL A 113 -5.89 -11.15 -16.03
C VAL A 113 -5.29 -12.54 -15.84
N GLY A 114 -6.07 -13.48 -15.27
CA GLY A 114 -5.65 -14.85 -14.96
C GLY A 114 -5.49 -15.17 -13.47
N GLN A 115 -5.49 -14.18 -12.57
CA GLN A 115 -5.60 -14.42 -11.12
C GLN A 115 -7.05 -14.33 -10.66
N LYS A 116 -7.55 -15.37 -9.98
CA LYS A 116 -8.89 -15.34 -9.38
C LYS A 116 -8.91 -14.23 -8.32
N LYS A 117 -9.96 -13.39 -8.33
CA LYS A 117 -10.31 -12.57 -7.16
C LYS A 117 -10.36 -13.53 -5.97
N PRO A 118 -9.70 -13.25 -4.83
CA PRO A 118 -9.88 -14.08 -3.66
C PRO A 118 -11.35 -14.01 -3.28
N GLU A 119 -12.09 -15.08 -3.60
CA GLU A 119 -13.44 -15.30 -3.10
C GLU A 119 -13.38 -15.09 -1.59
N GLY A 120 -14.33 -14.30 -1.08
CA GLY A 120 -14.46 -14.14 0.36
C GLY A 120 -14.50 -15.53 0.97
N THR A 121 -13.55 -15.80 1.87
CA THR A 121 -13.65 -16.94 2.77
C THR A 121 -14.99 -16.82 3.46
N ASN A 122 -15.92 -17.71 3.07
CA ASN A 122 -17.17 -17.93 3.77
C ASN A 122 -16.85 -18.16 5.24
N ASP A 123 -17.61 -17.47 6.09
CA ASP A 123 -17.67 -17.73 7.52
C ASP A 123 -18.02 -19.21 7.76
N HIS A 124 -17.22 -19.88 8.57
CA HIS A 124 -17.59 -21.08 9.32
C HIS A 124 -16.97 -21.00 10.71
#